data_AF-A0A0P8Y3B7-F1
#
_entry.id   AF-A0A0P8Y3B7-F1
#
_cell.length_a   1.000
_cell.length_b   1.000
_cell.length_c   1.000
_cell.angle_alpha   90.00
_cell.angle_beta   90.00
_cell.angle_gamma   90.00
#
_symmetry.space_group_name_H-M   'P 1'
#
loop_
_entity.id
_entity.type
_entity.pdbx_description
1 polymer ?
#
loop_
_entity_poly.entity_id
_entity_poly.type
_entity_poly.pdbx_seq_one_letter_code
_entity_poly.pdbx_strand_id
1 'polypeptide(L)'
;MTSVKFKKKREGDEEDDLEEFEEEQSESEEEIITPFHRFELLKGVSEEERNLFREYEKYVDENIAENLLDAVITSSTYLRMEVDNRYENNTPIFEIFMELQEPNVVYFLNLDTSSKSGFAFFIETLLDDMNDMMSLLNRVAQDPTEVTGQAPINFMDELQDKTELEKQRLEIMNKIKLALQAIRVHGKGYMEYSSLWIWDKNVYLSEVKKFGRNLTLDERDAEADQEGSSGVKPLGLEYPPLSVYKEQLDKFIELQDQIRTWDTHEDFFVFLRLNMTGFKASVLNQVGQWISLFKMDLINRVKNSLKELQDFVNEANI
;
A
#
# COMPACT_ATOMS: atom_id res chain seq x y z
N MET A 1 -19.10 -49.46 28.92
CA MET A 1 -19.30 -49.83 27.51
C MET A 1 -20.79 -49.62 27.27
N THR A 2 -21.21 -48.69 26.40
CA THR A 2 -21.29 -48.92 24.96
C THR A 2 -21.29 -47.60 24.19
N SER A 3 -20.59 -47.62 23.06
CA SER A 3 -20.28 -46.53 22.13
C SER A 3 -21.51 -46.03 21.35
N VAL A 4 -21.60 -44.71 21.14
CA VAL A 4 -22.55 -44.05 20.23
C VAL A 4 -21.89 -43.94 18.85
N LYS A 5 -22.44 -44.62 17.84
CA LYS A 5 -22.06 -44.45 16.43
C LYS A 5 -22.97 -43.39 15.79
N PHE A 6 -22.36 -42.29 15.33
CA PHE A 6 -22.97 -41.33 14.42
C PHE A 6 -23.23 -42.01 13.05
N LYS A 7 -24.46 -41.91 12.56
CA LYS A 7 -24.83 -42.32 11.19
C LYS A 7 -24.57 -41.14 10.26
N LYS A 8 -23.63 -41.32 9.34
CA LYS A 8 -23.34 -40.45 8.20
C LYS A 8 -24.61 -40.40 7.32
N LYS A 9 -25.24 -39.24 7.20
CA LYS A 9 -26.34 -38.96 6.26
C LYS A 9 -26.05 -37.58 5.67
N ARG A 10 -26.24 -37.45 4.35
CA ARG A 10 -25.98 -36.30 3.47
C ARG A 10 -24.59 -36.32 2.84
N GLU A 11 -24.55 -36.96 1.68
CA GLU A 11 -23.61 -36.73 0.57
C GLU A 11 -24.44 -36.88 -0.73
N GLY A 12 -25.35 -37.86 -0.80
CA GLY A 12 -26.24 -38.05 -1.97
C GLY A 12 -27.37 -37.03 -2.17
N ASP A 13 -27.98 -36.47 -1.11
CA ASP A 13 -29.04 -35.45 -1.29
C ASP A 13 -28.48 -34.10 -1.81
N GLU A 14 -27.17 -33.84 -1.61
CA GLU A 14 -26.51 -32.62 -2.13
C GLU A 14 -26.03 -32.83 -3.57
N GLU A 15 -25.65 -34.05 -3.95
CA GLU A 15 -25.33 -34.40 -5.35
C GLU A 15 -26.57 -34.36 -6.24
N ASP A 16 -27.72 -34.90 -5.79
CA ASP A 16 -28.97 -34.85 -6.57
C ASP A 16 -29.49 -33.41 -6.77
N ASP A 17 -29.41 -32.56 -5.72
CA ASP A 17 -29.80 -31.13 -5.83
C ASP A 17 -28.83 -30.35 -6.74
N LEU A 18 -27.55 -30.75 -6.83
CA LEU A 18 -26.55 -30.15 -7.73
C LEU A 18 -26.74 -30.62 -9.18
N GLU A 19 -27.05 -31.90 -9.39
CA GLU A 19 -27.36 -32.44 -10.72
C GLU A 19 -28.65 -31.82 -11.28
N GLU A 20 -29.68 -31.61 -10.46
CA GLU A 20 -30.92 -30.94 -10.89
C GLU A 20 -30.67 -29.44 -11.21
N PHE A 21 -29.75 -28.78 -10.48
CA PHE A 21 -29.34 -27.40 -10.77
C PHE A 21 -28.46 -27.26 -12.02
N GLU A 22 -27.61 -28.26 -12.30
CA GLU A 22 -26.80 -28.35 -13.53
C GLU A 22 -27.66 -28.71 -14.75
N GLU A 23 -28.67 -29.59 -14.59
CA GLU A 23 -29.64 -29.89 -15.64
C GLU A 23 -30.53 -28.67 -15.96
N GLU A 24 -31.02 -27.93 -14.95
CA GLU A 24 -31.78 -26.68 -15.17
C GLU A 24 -30.93 -25.56 -15.80
N GLN A 25 -29.62 -25.49 -15.50
CA GLN A 25 -28.69 -24.59 -16.22
C GLN A 25 -28.49 -25.04 -17.67
N SER A 26 -28.41 -26.34 -17.95
CA SER A 26 -28.25 -26.86 -19.30
C SER A 26 -29.49 -26.64 -20.19
N GLU A 27 -30.70 -26.66 -19.62
CA GLU A 27 -31.95 -26.37 -20.36
C GLU A 27 -32.20 -24.87 -20.59
N SER A 28 -31.44 -24.00 -19.93
CA SER A 28 -31.51 -22.53 -20.06
C SER A 28 -30.29 -21.90 -20.75
N GLU A 29 -29.43 -22.72 -21.38
CA GLU A 29 -28.49 -22.23 -22.38
C GLU A 29 -29.30 -21.70 -23.58
N GLU A 30 -29.71 -20.43 -23.52
CA GLU A 30 -29.98 -19.67 -24.74
C GLU A 30 -28.79 -19.91 -25.67
N GLU A 31 -28.99 -20.69 -26.75
CA GLU A 31 -27.98 -20.99 -27.75
C GLU A 31 -27.24 -19.69 -28.10
N ILE A 32 -26.02 -19.51 -27.57
CA ILE A 32 -25.26 -18.30 -27.81
C ILE A 32 -24.90 -18.30 -29.29
N ILE A 33 -25.61 -17.47 -30.07
CA ILE A 33 -25.40 -17.36 -31.51
C ILE A 33 -24.00 -16.78 -31.75
N THR A 34 -23.05 -17.65 -32.08
CA THR A 34 -21.67 -17.25 -32.37
C THR A 34 -21.54 -16.62 -33.76
N PRO A 35 -20.48 -15.82 -34.02
CA PRO A 35 -20.19 -15.30 -35.36
C PRO A 35 -20.10 -16.40 -36.43
N PHE A 36 -19.57 -17.58 -36.07
CA PHE A 36 -19.51 -18.74 -36.96
C PHE A 36 -20.89 -19.32 -37.26
N HIS A 37 -21.76 -19.43 -36.25
CA HIS A 37 -23.13 -19.89 -36.45
C HIS A 37 -23.89 -18.96 -37.41
N ARG A 38 -23.78 -17.63 -37.23
CA ARG A 38 -24.37 -16.65 -38.16
C ARG A 38 -23.82 -16.78 -39.58
N PHE A 39 -22.52 -16.98 -39.71
CA PHE A 39 -21.89 -17.14 -41.02
C PHE A 39 -22.44 -18.37 -41.77
N GLU A 40 -22.57 -19.52 -41.10
CA GLU A 40 -23.14 -20.73 -41.72
C GLU A 40 -24.62 -20.56 -42.08
N LEU A 41 -25.42 -19.88 -41.24
CA LEU A 41 -26.83 -19.57 -41.56
C LEU A 41 -26.98 -18.72 -42.83
N LEU A 42 -26.03 -17.81 -43.08
CA LEU A 42 -26.06 -16.89 -44.22
C LEU A 42 -25.41 -17.44 -45.49
N LYS A 43 -24.85 -18.65 -45.45
CA LYS A 43 -24.06 -19.24 -46.56
C LYS A 43 -24.88 -19.52 -47.82
N GLY A 44 -26.19 -19.75 -47.67
CA GLY A 44 -27.12 -20.03 -48.78
C GLY A 44 -27.76 -18.78 -49.38
N VAL A 45 -27.44 -17.60 -48.85
CA VAL A 45 -28.07 -16.32 -49.19
C VAL A 45 -27.23 -15.60 -50.26
N SER A 46 -27.85 -14.78 -51.12
CA SER A 46 -27.11 -14.05 -52.16
C SER A 46 -26.14 -13.02 -51.56
N GLU A 47 -25.13 -12.61 -52.35
CA GLU A 47 -24.15 -11.61 -51.91
C GLU A 47 -24.81 -10.24 -51.61
N GLU A 48 -25.84 -9.86 -52.36
CA GLU A 48 -26.62 -8.63 -52.13
C GLU A 48 -27.36 -8.67 -50.78
N GLU A 49 -28.02 -9.78 -50.47
CA GLU A 49 -28.71 -9.99 -49.20
C GLU A 49 -27.74 -10.09 -48.01
N ARG A 50 -26.58 -10.74 -48.20
CA ARG A 50 -25.52 -10.78 -47.18
C ARG A 50 -24.97 -9.38 -46.89
N ASN A 51 -24.86 -8.53 -47.90
CA ASN A 51 -24.46 -7.13 -47.73
C ASN A 51 -25.51 -6.31 -46.96
N LEU A 52 -26.81 -6.55 -47.17
CA LEU A 52 -27.86 -5.91 -46.37
C LEU A 52 -27.75 -6.29 -44.89
N PHE A 53 -27.44 -7.56 -44.59
CA PHE A 53 -27.21 -8.00 -43.22
C PHE A 53 -25.94 -7.37 -42.62
N ARG A 54 -24.86 -7.23 -43.41
CA ARG A 54 -23.63 -6.57 -42.97
C ARG A 54 -23.87 -5.11 -42.56
N GLU A 55 -24.72 -4.39 -43.29
CA GLU A 55 -25.11 -3.01 -42.91
C GLU A 55 -25.88 -2.98 -41.58
N TYR A 56 -26.75 -3.96 -41.32
CA TYR A 56 -27.40 -4.09 -40.01
C TYR A 56 -26.41 -4.41 -38.89
N GLU A 57 -25.44 -5.31 -39.11
CA GLU A 57 -24.40 -5.59 -38.11
C GLU A 57 -23.56 -4.35 -37.79
N LYS A 58 -23.25 -3.52 -38.79
CA LYS A 58 -22.56 -2.24 -38.57
C LYS A 58 -23.39 -1.29 -37.73
N TYR A 59 -24.69 -1.19 -37.99
CA TYR A 59 -25.60 -0.41 -37.15
C TYR A 59 -25.62 -0.90 -35.69
N VAL A 60 -25.60 -2.22 -35.47
CA VAL A 60 -25.48 -2.79 -34.12
C VAL A 60 -24.13 -2.41 -33.49
N ASP A 61 -23.05 -2.49 -34.24
CA ASP A 61 -21.72 -2.07 -33.78
C ASP A 61 -21.66 -0.59 -33.41
N GLU A 62 -22.30 0.30 -34.17
CA GLU A 62 -22.41 1.72 -33.83
C GLU A 62 -23.10 1.92 -32.47
N ASN A 63 -24.21 1.21 -32.22
CA ASN A 63 -24.90 1.27 -30.93
C ASN A 63 -24.02 0.73 -29.78
N ILE A 64 -23.33 -0.38 -29.99
CA ILE A 64 -22.43 -0.95 -28.97
C ILE A 64 -21.27 0.00 -28.70
N ALA A 65 -20.64 0.53 -29.75
CA ALA A 65 -19.54 1.48 -29.65
C ALA A 65 -19.93 2.73 -28.85
N GLU A 66 -21.11 3.31 -29.11
CA GLU A 66 -21.63 4.45 -28.37
C GLU A 66 -21.75 4.13 -26.86
N ASN A 67 -22.35 3.01 -26.50
CA ASN A 67 -22.55 2.62 -25.11
C ASN A 67 -21.22 2.31 -24.38
N LEU A 68 -20.31 1.60 -25.05
CA LEU A 68 -18.98 1.31 -24.47
C LEU A 68 -18.20 2.62 -24.29
N LEU A 69 -18.22 3.50 -25.28
CA LEU A 69 -17.53 4.78 -25.21
C LEU A 69 -18.11 5.67 -24.09
N ASP A 70 -19.42 5.71 -23.95
CA ASP A 70 -20.08 6.43 -22.85
C ASP A 70 -19.67 5.87 -21.48
N ALA A 71 -19.50 4.55 -21.36
CA ALA A 71 -19.00 3.92 -20.14
C ALA A 71 -17.56 4.37 -19.82
N VAL A 72 -16.66 4.38 -20.81
CA VAL A 72 -15.28 4.88 -20.66
C VAL A 72 -15.29 6.35 -20.23
N ILE A 73 -15.97 7.21 -20.99
CA ILE A 73 -16.07 8.65 -20.72
C ILE A 73 -16.59 8.90 -19.31
N THR A 74 -17.67 8.22 -18.93
CA THR A 74 -18.29 8.38 -17.62
C THR A 74 -17.33 7.98 -16.50
N SER A 75 -16.64 6.84 -16.65
CA SER A 75 -15.72 6.31 -15.64
C SER A 75 -14.51 7.22 -15.44
N SER A 76 -13.84 7.62 -16.53
CA SER A 76 -12.69 8.54 -16.45
C SER A 76 -13.11 9.93 -15.96
N THR A 77 -14.26 10.44 -16.39
CA THR A 77 -14.77 11.74 -15.95
C THR A 77 -15.11 11.72 -14.46
N TYR A 78 -15.69 10.64 -13.95
CA TYR A 78 -16.01 10.48 -12.54
C TYR A 78 -14.73 10.53 -11.69
N LEU A 79 -13.71 9.74 -12.04
CA LEU A 79 -12.42 9.77 -11.35
C LEU A 79 -11.80 11.17 -11.36
N ARG A 80 -11.84 11.87 -12.52
CA ARG A 80 -11.37 13.26 -12.62
C ARG A 80 -12.13 14.19 -11.67
N MET A 81 -13.45 14.07 -11.60
CA MET A 81 -14.28 14.91 -10.71
C MET A 81 -13.94 14.69 -9.23
N GLU A 82 -13.68 13.45 -8.83
CA GLU A 82 -13.29 13.13 -7.46
C GLU A 82 -11.87 13.64 -7.14
N VAL A 83 -10.92 13.47 -8.06
CA VAL A 83 -9.56 14.04 -7.92
C VAL A 83 -9.56 15.58 -7.92
N ASP A 84 -10.52 16.20 -8.62
CA ASP A 84 -10.76 17.64 -8.59
C ASP A 84 -11.49 18.11 -7.32
N ASN A 85 -12.03 17.18 -6.51
CA ASN A 85 -12.99 17.47 -5.44
C ASN A 85 -14.11 18.41 -5.93
N ARG A 86 -14.62 18.16 -7.14
CA ARG A 86 -15.50 19.11 -7.85
C ARG A 86 -16.80 19.40 -7.10
N TYR A 87 -17.31 18.44 -6.35
CA TYR A 87 -18.54 18.55 -5.58
C TYR A 87 -18.33 18.98 -4.12
N GLU A 88 -17.08 19.31 -3.73
CA GLU A 88 -16.72 19.78 -2.39
C GLU A 88 -17.14 18.81 -1.25
N ASN A 89 -17.20 17.51 -1.56
CA ASN A 89 -17.50 16.45 -0.59
C ASN A 89 -16.40 16.33 0.48
N ASN A 90 -15.20 16.86 0.20
CA ASN A 90 -14.07 16.94 1.13
C ASN A 90 -13.70 15.60 1.77
N THR A 91 -13.82 14.51 1.01
CA THR A 91 -13.54 13.14 1.46
C THR A 91 -12.48 12.54 0.54
N PRO A 92 -11.36 12.02 1.08
CA PRO A 92 -10.35 11.35 0.29
C PRO A 92 -10.88 10.04 -0.27
N ILE A 93 -10.56 9.77 -1.54
CA ILE A 93 -10.94 8.55 -2.27
C ILE A 93 -9.80 7.51 -2.30
N PHE A 94 -8.58 7.94 -1.98
CA PHE A 94 -7.41 7.07 -1.90
C PHE A 94 -6.67 7.27 -0.58
N GLU A 95 -5.99 6.23 -0.14
CA GLU A 95 -5.17 6.25 1.07
C GLU A 95 -3.82 5.55 0.82
N ILE A 96 -2.74 6.20 1.25
CA ILE A 96 -1.38 5.65 1.27
C ILE A 96 -0.96 5.47 2.73
N PHE A 97 -0.46 4.29 3.09
CA PHE A 97 0.01 4.02 4.44
C PHE A 97 1.49 4.31 4.56
N MET A 98 1.86 5.11 5.55
CA MET A 98 3.24 5.32 5.98
C MET A 98 3.53 4.39 7.15
N GLU A 99 4.62 3.63 7.05
CA GLU A 99 5.07 2.70 8.08
C GLU A 99 6.57 2.83 8.32
N LEU A 100 7.00 2.50 9.54
CA LEU A 100 8.42 2.34 9.86
C LEU A 100 8.73 0.83 9.87
N GLN A 101 9.47 0.39 8.86
CA GLN A 101 10.08 -0.94 8.77
C GLN A 101 11.59 -0.78 8.95
N GLU A 102 12.04 -0.84 10.19
CA GLU A 102 13.42 -0.52 10.60
C GLU A 102 14.47 -1.14 9.64
N PRO A 103 15.43 -0.34 9.13
CA PRO A 103 15.67 1.09 9.41
C PRO A 103 14.90 2.07 8.47
N ASN A 104 14.00 1.56 7.63
CA ASN A 104 13.41 2.30 6.53
C ASN A 104 12.00 2.80 6.85
N VAL A 105 11.70 4.03 6.43
CA VAL A 105 10.33 4.51 6.34
C VAL A 105 9.79 4.10 4.97
N VAL A 106 8.72 3.32 4.96
CA VAL A 106 8.12 2.74 3.76
C VAL A 106 6.70 3.27 3.54
N TYR A 107 6.27 3.25 2.29
CA TYR A 107 4.93 3.65 1.88
C TYR A 107 4.26 2.49 1.15
N PHE A 108 3.10 2.06 1.63
CA PHE A 108 2.27 1.09 0.93
C PHE A 108 1.62 1.78 -0.27
N LEU A 109 1.95 1.31 -1.47
CA LEU A 109 1.89 2.05 -2.74
C LEU A 109 2.99 3.12 -2.80
N ASN A 110 4.14 2.73 -3.35
CA ASN A 110 5.36 3.54 -3.40
C ASN A 110 5.10 4.94 -4.02
N LEU A 111 5.73 5.96 -3.46
CA LEU A 111 5.64 7.34 -3.94
C LEU A 111 6.45 7.62 -5.22
N ASP A 112 7.35 6.71 -5.59
CA ASP A 112 8.10 6.79 -6.84
C ASP A 112 7.17 6.63 -8.04
N THR A 113 7.09 7.69 -8.83
CA THR A 113 6.25 7.78 -10.03
C THR A 113 6.72 6.85 -11.15
N SER A 114 7.94 6.31 -11.06
CA SER A 114 8.49 5.35 -12.02
C SER A 114 8.36 3.89 -11.57
N SER A 115 7.90 3.63 -10.34
CA SER A 115 7.76 2.28 -9.81
C SER A 115 6.49 1.60 -10.32
N LYS A 116 6.63 0.35 -10.79
CA LYS A 116 5.49 -0.51 -11.15
C LYS A 116 4.66 -0.98 -9.94
N SER A 117 5.17 -0.82 -8.73
CA SER A 117 4.43 -1.04 -7.48
C SER A 117 4.02 0.28 -6.82
N GLY A 118 4.16 1.39 -7.53
CA GLY A 118 3.86 2.73 -7.04
C GLY A 118 2.40 3.12 -7.24
N PHE A 119 1.95 4.10 -6.47
CA PHE A 119 0.60 4.64 -6.58
C PHE A 119 0.32 5.24 -7.96
N ALA A 120 1.30 5.89 -8.59
CA ALA A 120 1.15 6.43 -9.94
C ALA A 120 0.87 5.32 -10.97
N PHE A 121 1.58 4.19 -10.89
CA PHE A 121 1.34 3.05 -11.79
C PHE A 121 -0.04 2.44 -11.56
N PHE A 122 -0.46 2.30 -10.30
CA PHE A 122 -1.81 1.85 -9.96
C PHE A 122 -2.91 2.70 -10.62
N ILE A 123 -2.77 4.03 -10.61
CA ILE A 123 -3.73 4.93 -11.26
C ILE A 123 -3.66 4.84 -12.79
N GLU A 124 -2.47 4.72 -13.38
CA GLU A 124 -2.33 4.49 -14.83
C GLU A 124 -3.04 3.20 -15.25
N THR A 125 -2.83 2.10 -14.50
CA THR A 125 -3.51 0.82 -14.75
C THR A 125 -5.02 0.95 -14.61
N LEU A 126 -5.51 1.67 -13.58
CA LEU A 126 -6.94 1.91 -13.44
C LEU A 126 -7.54 2.68 -14.64
N LEU A 127 -6.79 3.64 -15.19
CA LEU A 127 -7.22 4.38 -16.39
C LEU A 127 -7.12 3.52 -17.66
N ASP A 128 -6.14 2.63 -17.75
CA ASP A 128 -6.04 1.63 -18.81
C ASP A 128 -7.22 0.64 -18.74
N ASP A 129 -7.52 0.11 -17.57
CA ASP A 129 -8.65 -0.80 -17.33
C ASP A 129 -10.00 -0.14 -17.72
N MET A 130 -10.14 1.16 -17.48
CA MET A 130 -11.31 1.93 -17.95
C MET A 130 -11.39 1.96 -19.47
N ASN A 131 -10.28 2.21 -20.17
CA ASN A 131 -10.26 2.20 -21.63
C ASN A 131 -10.49 0.79 -22.20
N ASP A 132 -9.96 -0.23 -21.53
CA ASP A 132 -10.05 -1.63 -21.92
C ASP A 132 -11.49 -2.16 -21.88
N MET A 133 -12.46 -1.42 -21.32
CA MET A 133 -13.89 -1.69 -21.50
C MET A 133 -14.28 -1.79 -22.99
N MET A 134 -13.63 -1.03 -23.88
CA MET A 134 -13.85 -1.10 -25.33
C MET A 134 -13.41 -2.44 -25.95
N SER A 135 -12.60 -3.22 -25.23
CA SER A 135 -12.10 -4.52 -25.67
C SER A 135 -12.92 -5.72 -25.17
N LEU A 136 -13.91 -5.48 -24.29
CA LEU A 136 -14.73 -6.54 -23.69
C LEU A 136 -15.64 -7.26 -24.70
N LEU A 137 -16.00 -6.57 -25.78
CA LEU A 137 -16.81 -7.10 -26.87
C LEU A 137 -16.05 -7.00 -28.19
N ASN A 138 -16.24 -8.00 -29.03
CA ASN A 138 -15.80 -7.96 -30.42
C ASN A 138 -16.92 -7.38 -31.29
N ARG A 139 -16.54 -6.70 -32.36
CA ARG A 139 -17.47 -6.20 -33.38
C ARG A 139 -18.33 -7.34 -33.93
N VAL A 140 -19.59 -7.05 -34.18
CA VAL A 140 -20.56 -7.96 -34.80
C VAL A 140 -20.33 -8.00 -36.30
N ALA A 141 -20.00 -6.85 -36.92
CA ALA A 141 -19.83 -6.68 -38.36
C ALA A 141 -18.47 -7.18 -38.88
N GLN A 142 -18.12 -8.41 -38.55
CA GLN A 142 -16.94 -9.10 -39.07
C GLN A 142 -17.26 -10.54 -39.46
N ASP A 143 -16.43 -11.12 -40.33
CA ASP A 143 -16.48 -12.55 -40.63
C ASP A 143 -15.73 -13.33 -39.53
N PRO A 144 -16.15 -14.56 -39.21
CA PRO A 144 -15.56 -15.36 -38.14
C PRO A 144 -14.09 -15.70 -38.44
N THR A 145 -13.29 -15.82 -37.38
CA THR A 145 -11.86 -16.14 -37.45
C THR A 145 -11.58 -17.46 -38.19
N GLU A 146 -12.48 -18.43 -38.09
CA GLU A 146 -12.41 -19.72 -38.78
C GLU A 146 -12.43 -19.57 -40.31
N VAL A 147 -13.00 -18.48 -40.82
CA VAL A 147 -13.10 -18.20 -42.25
C VAL A 147 -11.98 -17.28 -42.72
N THR A 148 -11.68 -16.24 -41.95
CA THR A 148 -10.72 -15.20 -42.36
C THR A 148 -9.28 -15.51 -41.94
N GLY A 149 -9.09 -16.35 -40.92
CA GLY A 149 -7.82 -16.56 -40.24
C GLY A 149 -7.33 -15.34 -39.44
N GLN A 150 -8.16 -14.31 -39.26
CA GLN A 150 -7.82 -13.06 -38.58
C GLN A 150 -8.38 -13.04 -37.16
N ALA A 151 -7.64 -12.42 -36.24
CA ALA A 151 -8.12 -12.23 -34.87
C ALA A 151 -9.35 -11.30 -34.86
N PRO A 152 -10.33 -11.52 -33.97
CA PRO A 152 -11.49 -10.66 -33.85
C PRO A 152 -11.10 -9.21 -33.58
N ILE A 153 -11.77 -8.29 -34.24
CA ILE A 153 -11.61 -6.85 -34.07
C ILE A 153 -12.58 -6.39 -32.96
N ASN A 154 -12.08 -5.62 -31.99
CA ASN A 154 -12.87 -4.99 -30.92
C ASN A 154 -13.09 -3.50 -31.21
N PHE A 155 -13.58 -2.76 -30.22
CA PHE A 155 -13.93 -1.34 -30.37
C PHE A 155 -12.81 -0.38 -29.92
N MET A 156 -11.58 -0.84 -29.70
CA MET A 156 -10.48 0.02 -29.22
C MET A 156 -10.09 1.15 -30.19
N ASP A 157 -10.36 0.98 -31.49
CA ASP A 157 -10.13 1.99 -32.52
C ASP A 157 -11.00 3.24 -32.32
N GLU A 158 -12.17 3.10 -31.71
CA GLU A 158 -13.08 4.22 -31.35
C GLU A 158 -12.43 5.24 -30.40
N LEU A 159 -11.38 4.84 -29.66
CA LEU A 159 -10.66 5.71 -28.74
C LEU A 159 -9.59 6.58 -29.44
N GLN A 160 -9.14 6.21 -30.65
CA GLN A 160 -7.99 6.86 -31.31
C GLN A 160 -8.22 8.36 -31.56
N ASP A 161 -9.47 8.74 -31.88
CA ASP A 161 -9.84 10.13 -32.17
C ASP A 161 -10.30 10.91 -30.92
N LYS A 162 -10.28 10.30 -29.73
CA LYS A 162 -10.82 10.88 -28.48
C LYS A 162 -9.73 11.57 -27.67
N THR A 163 -9.15 12.63 -28.23
CA THR A 163 -8.06 13.41 -27.60
C THR A 163 -8.43 14.02 -26.25
N GLU A 164 -9.71 14.29 -25.98
CA GLU A 164 -10.18 14.77 -24.68
C GLU A 164 -10.02 13.75 -23.56
N LEU A 165 -10.14 12.44 -23.84
CA LEU A 165 -9.88 11.39 -22.84
C LEU A 165 -8.41 11.38 -22.43
N GLU A 166 -7.51 11.50 -23.41
CA GLU A 166 -6.07 11.59 -23.15
C GLU A 166 -5.73 12.84 -22.34
N LYS A 167 -6.37 13.97 -22.64
CA LYS A 167 -6.22 15.18 -21.84
C LYS A 167 -6.68 14.99 -20.39
N GLN A 168 -7.83 14.35 -20.16
CA GLN A 168 -8.30 14.02 -18.82
C GLN A 168 -7.33 13.09 -18.08
N ARG A 169 -6.80 12.07 -18.76
CA ARG A 169 -5.76 11.18 -18.24
C ARG A 169 -4.55 11.98 -17.75
N LEU A 170 -4.03 12.88 -18.59
CA LEU A 170 -2.89 13.72 -18.24
C LEU A 170 -3.19 14.66 -17.05
N GLU A 171 -4.38 15.23 -16.98
CA GLU A 171 -4.82 16.08 -15.87
C GLU A 171 -4.84 15.31 -14.54
N ILE A 172 -5.45 14.11 -14.52
CA ILE A 172 -5.47 13.22 -13.36
C ILE A 172 -4.03 12.89 -12.96
N MET A 173 -3.21 12.39 -13.88
CA MET A 173 -1.85 11.95 -13.58
C MET A 173 -0.95 13.07 -13.08
N ASN A 174 -1.11 14.30 -13.58
CA ASN A 174 -0.37 15.45 -13.08
C ASN A 174 -0.74 15.77 -11.62
N LYS A 175 -2.02 15.71 -11.25
CA LYS A 175 -2.46 15.91 -9.86
C LYS A 175 -1.93 14.82 -8.94
N ILE A 176 -1.95 13.56 -9.38
CA ILE A 176 -1.36 12.44 -8.64
C ILE A 176 0.12 12.69 -8.38
N LYS A 177 0.89 13.07 -9.40
CA LYS A 177 2.33 13.37 -9.25
C LYS A 177 2.60 14.52 -8.27
N LEU A 178 1.78 15.57 -8.31
CA LEU A 178 1.89 16.69 -7.36
C LEU A 178 1.59 16.25 -5.92
N ALA A 179 0.54 15.44 -5.71
CA ALA A 179 0.18 14.91 -4.40
C ALA A 179 1.27 13.99 -3.83
N LEU A 180 1.82 13.08 -4.64
CA LEU A 180 2.92 12.20 -4.24
C LEU A 180 4.18 12.98 -3.87
N GLN A 181 4.48 14.06 -4.59
CA GLN A 181 5.60 14.94 -4.26
C GLN A 181 5.35 15.70 -2.94
N ALA A 182 4.12 16.15 -2.69
CA ALA A 182 3.77 16.80 -1.42
C ALA A 182 3.91 15.83 -0.24
N ILE A 183 3.41 14.60 -0.37
CA ILE A 183 3.58 13.53 0.63
C ILE A 183 5.06 13.26 0.88
N ARG A 184 5.89 13.17 -0.18
CA ARG A 184 7.33 12.96 -0.04
C ARG A 184 8.01 14.09 0.73
N VAL A 185 7.62 15.34 0.50
CA VAL A 185 8.14 16.50 1.25
C VAL A 185 7.69 16.46 2.70
N HIS A 186 6.42 16.16 2.97
CA HIS A 186 5.90 16.00 4.31
C HIS A 186 6.64 14.90 5.09
N GLY A 187 6.80 13.72 4.48
CA GLY A 187 7.53 12.58 5.04
C GLY A 187 8.98 12.88 5.43
N LYS A 188 9.66 13.78 4.69
CA LYS A 188 11.03 14.21 5.03
C LYS A 188 11.12 14.93 6.37
N GLY A 189 10.06 15.59 6.82
CA GLY A 189 10.03 16.26 8.13
C GLY A 189 10.28 15.28 9.29
N TYR A 190 9.83 14.03 9.15
CA TYR A 190 10.04 13.01 10.17
C TYR A 190 11.45 12.41 10.18
N MET A 191 12.26 12.65 9.15
CA MET A 191 13.62 12.11 9.07
C MET A 191 14.57 12.76 10.09
N GLU A 192 14.19 13.88 10.71
CA GLU A 192 14.90 14.46 11.86
C GLU A 192 14.94 13.50 13.05
N TYR A 193 13.94 12.64 13.20
CA TYR A 193 13.85 11.64 14.26
C TYR A 193 14.55 10.32 13.92
N SER A 194 15.25 10.24 12.78
CA SER A 194 15.80 8.98 12.27
C SER A 194 16.79 8.30 13.21
N SER A 195 17.46 9.08 14.06
CA SER A 195 18.33 8.58 15.13
C SER A 195 17.65 7.54 16.02
N LEU A 196 16.33 7.61 16.20
CA LEU A 196 15.56 6.67 17.03
C LEU A 196 15.58 5.23 16.51
N TRP A 197 15.62 5.03 15.19
CA TRP A 197 15.54 3.71 14.55
C TRP A 197 16.80 3.34 13.76
N ILE A 198 17.74 4.27 13.56
CA ILE A 198 19.03 3.99 12.94
C ILE A 198 20.09 3.61 13.98
N TRP A 199 20.06 4.21 15.17
CA TRP A 199 21.12 3.99 16.16
C TRP A 199 21.00 2.64 16.87
N ASP A 200 22.16 2.01 17.08
CA ASP A 200 22.26 0.83 17.93
C ASP A 200 22.09 1.21 19.40
N LYS A 201 21.06 0.62 20.03
CA LYS A 201 20.68 0.89 21.42
C LYS A 201 21.79 0.55 22.41
N ASN A 202 22.51 -0.53 22.20
CA ASN A 202 23.58 -0.98 23.11
C ASN A 202 24.81 -0.07 22.99
N VAL A 203 25.17 0.33 21.77
CA VAL A 203 26.28 1.28 21.56
C VAL A 203 25.95 2.60 22.24
N TYR A 204 24.75 3.15 22.02
CA TYR A 204 24.31 4.38 22.66
C TYR A 204 24.36 4.29 24.20
N LEU A 205 23.88 3.20 24.78
CA LEU A 205 23.94 2.98 26.23
C LEU A 205 25.40 2.94 26.72
N SER A 206 26.30 2.28 25.99
CA SER A 206 27.71 2.19 26.36
C SER A 206 28.41 3.55 26.31
N GLU A 207 28.09 4.37 25.31
CA GLU A 207 28.63 5.74 25.16
C GLU A 207 28.13 6.63 26.30
N VAL A 208 26.82 6.60 26.60
CA VAL A 208 26.26 7.30 27.75
C VAL A 208 26.90 6.84 29.06
N LYS A 209 27.23 5.54 29.19
CA LYS A 209 27.93 5.05 30.37
C LYS A 209 29.36 5.56 30.49
N LYS A 210 30.10 5.60 29.38
CA LYS A 210 31.50 6.03 29.34
C LYS A 210 31.62 7.55 29.51
N PHE A 211 30.77 8.32 28.84
CA PHE A 211 30.91 9.78 28.68
C PHE A 211 29.80 10.62 29.34
N GLY A 212 28.75 10.00 29.88
CA GLY A 212 27.61 10.69 30.49
C GLY A 212 26.59 11.25 29.49
N ARG A 213 26.91 11.23 28.19
CA ARG A 213 26.02 11.57 27.08
C ARG A 213 26.43 10.79 25.84
N ASN A 214 25.57 10.79 24.84
CA ASN A 214 25.92 10.30 23.51
C ASN A 214 26.97 11.22 22.85
N LEU A 215 27.90 10.62 22.11
CA LEU A 215 28.85 11.38 21.31
C LEU A 215 28.17 11.89 20.02
N THR A 216 28.58 13.05 19.53
CA THR A 216 28.24 13.48 18.17
C THR A 216 28.99 12.61 17.15
N LEU A 217 28.61 12.69 15.87
CA LEU A 217 29.32 11.98 14.81
C LEU A 217 30.80 12.37 14.76
N ASP A 218 31.10 13.67 14.78
CA ASP A 218 32.48 14.18 14.78
C ASP A 218 33.28 13.74 16.01
N GLU A 219 32.64 13.70 17.19
CA GLU A 219 33.27 13.24 18.42
C GLU A 219 33.55 11.73 18.39
N ARG A 220 32.65 10.94 17.80
CA ARG A 220 32.81 9.50 17.66
C ARG A 220 33.93 9.18 16.67
N ASP A 221 34.02 9.91 15.56
CA ASP A 221 35.08 9.73 14.56
C ASP A 221 36.45 10.10 15.16
N ALA A 222 36.53 11.21 15.90
CA ALA A 222 37.75 11.56 16.63
C ALA A 222 38.13 10.48 17.66
N GLU A 223 37.18 10.01 18.49
CA GLU A 223 37.45 8.95 19.47
C GLU A 223 37.91 7.64 18.81
N ALA A 224 37.43 7.34 17.60
CA ALA A 224 37.85 6.17 16.81
C ALA A 224 39.26 6.33 16.23
N ASP A 225 39.64 7.53 15.79
CA ASP A 225 40.99 7.83 15.28
C ASP A 225 42.05 7.80 16.38
N GLN A 226 41.73 8.39 17.55
CA GLN A 226 42.60 8.39 18.71
C GLN A 226 41.78 8.45 20.01
N GLU A 227 41.94 7.44 20.88
CA GLU A 227 41.24 7.39 22.16
C GLU A 227 41.52 8.67 23.00
N GLY A 228 40.44 9.29 23.48
CA GLY A 228 40.47 10.55 24.22
C GLY A 228 40.55 11.82 23.36
N SER A 229 40.54 11.71 22.02
CA SER A 229 40.59 12.88 21.13
C SER A 229 39.21 13.48 20.81
N SER A 230 38.11 12.85 21.26
CA SER A 230 36.75 13.44 21.23
C SER A 230 36.61 14.75 22.01
N GLY A 231 37.57 15.06 22.90
CA GLY A 231 37.48 16.19 23.82
C GLY A 231 36.48 16.00 24.96
N VAL A 232 35.76 14.87 25.00
CA VAL A 232 34.81 14.51 26.05
C VAL A 232 35.51 13.64 27.08
N LYS A 233 35.66 14.14 28.31
CA LYS A 233 36.27 13.35 29.38
C LYS A 233 35.35 12.20 29.78
N PRO A 234 35.86 10.95 29.84
CA PRO A 234 35.10 9.86 30.41
C PRO A 234 34.72 10.16 31.86
N LEU A 235 33.58 9.64 32.32
CA LEU A 235 33.12 9.80 33.70
C LEU A 235 34.11 9.19 34.71
N GLY A 236 34.84 8.15 34.31
CA GLY A 236 35.80 7.45 35.18
C GLY A 236 35.15 6.73 36.36
N LEU A 237 33.83 6.56 36.33
CA LEU A 237 33.04 5.86 37.33
C LEU A 237 32.62 4.50 36.77
N GLU A 238 32.57 3.49 37.64
CA GLU A 238 32.06 2.16 37.29
C GLU A 238 30.59 2.20 36.85
N TYR A 239 29.83 3.19 37.36
CA TYR A 239 28.45 3.44 36.96
C TYR A 239 28.16 4.94 36.77
N PRO A 240 27.30 5.32 35.80
CA PRO A 240 26.96 6.72 35.57
C PRO A 240 26.21 7.34 36.75
N PRO A 241 26.33 8.64 37.00
CA PRO A 241 25.49 9.32 37.98
C PRO A 241 23.99 9.15 37.70
N LEU A 242 23.16 9.07 38.74
CA LEU A 242 21.69 8.99 38.56
C LEU A 242 21.12 10.19 37.80
N SER A 243 21.77 11.36 37.89
CA SER A 243 21.42 12.55 37.12
C SER A 243 21.50 12.32 35.60
N VAL A 244 22.47 11.52 35.13
CA VAL A 244 22.63 11.17 33.72
C VAL A 244 21.46 10.31 33.23
N TYR A 245 21.10 9.26 34.00
CA TYR A 245 19.93 8.44 33.66
C TYR A 245 18.66 9.28 33.63
N LYS A 246 18.50 10.19 34.60
CA LYS A 246 17.35 11.10 34.65
C LYS A 246 17.29 11.99 33.41
N GLU A 247 18.39 12.63 33.02
CA GLU A 247 18.44 13.48 31.82
C GLU A 247 18.09 12.71 30.55
N GLN A 248 18.63 11.50 30.36
CA GLN A 248 18.29 10.68 29.21
C GLN A 248 16.82 10.23 29.22
N LEU A 249 16.30 9.83 30.37
CA LEU A 249 14.90 9.44 30.50
C LEU A 249 13.97 10.63 30.24
N ASP A 250 14.25 11.79 30.82
CA ASP A 250 13.47 13.01 30.64
C ASP A 250 13.44 13.40 29.14
N LYS A 251 14.59 13.33 28.44
CA LYS A 251 14.69 13.54 26.98
C LYS A 251 13.77 12.61 26.18
N PHE A 252 13.80 11.30 26.44
CA PHE A 252 12.97 10.35 25.69
C PHE A 252 11.49 10.41 26.09
N ILE A 253 11.16 10.77 27.34
CA ILE A 253 9.77 10.98 27.77
C ILE A 253 9.20 12.22 27.10
N GLU A 254 9.94 13.33 27.07
CA GLU A 254 9.53 14.54 26.35
C GLU A 254 9.29 14.24 24.87
N LEU A 255 10.19 13.49 24.24
CA LEU A 255 10.04 13.06 22.85
C LEU A 255 8.81 12.16 22.65
N GLN A 256 8.52 11.25 23.57
CA GLN A 256 7.31 10.43 23.53
C GLN A 256 6.05 11.30 23.56
N ASP A 257 6.01 12.31 24.42
CA ASP A 257 4.86 13.22 24.51
C ASP A 257 4.73 14.10 23.26
N GLN A 258 5.83 14.55 22.67
CA GLN A 258 5.83 15.22 21.37
C GLN A 258 5.30 14.32 20.24
N ILE A 259 5.72 13.06 20.17
CA ILE A 259 5.24 12.12 19.13
C ILE A 259 3.76 11.79 19.32
N ARG A 260 3.27 11.77 20.56
CA ARG A 260 1.85 11.53 20.84
C ARG A 260 0.93 12.59 20.25
N THR A 261 1.42 13.82 20.06
CA THR A 261 0.63 14.90 19.44
C THR A 261 0.61 14.83 17.92
N TRP A 262 1.44 14.00 17.28
CA TRP A 262 1.43 13.86 15.83
C TRP A 262 0.08 13.41 15.31
N ASP A 263 -0.34 13.96 14.19
CA ASP A 263 -1.57 13.53 13.54
C ASP A 263 -1.47 12.08 13.06
N THR A 264 -2.61 11.41 13.01
CA THR A 264 -2.72 10.02 12.54
C THR A 264 -2.91 9.93 11.04
N HIS A 265 -3.32 11.04 10.41
CA HIS A 265 -3.48 11.15 8.98
C HIS A 265 -3.38 12.62 8.55
N GLU A 266 -3.11 12.84 7.27
CA GLU A 266 -3.16 14.15 6.63
C GLU A 266 -3.68 14.00 5.20
N ASP A 267 -4.59 14.89 4.80
CA ASP A 267 -5.23 14.86 3.48
C ASP A 267 -4.53 15.82 2.53
N PHE A 268 -4.04 15.29 1.41
CA PHE A 268 -3.33 16.02 0.36
C PHE A 268 -4.27 16.24 -0.82
N PHE A 269 -4.45 17.51 -1.20
CA PHE A 269 -5.34 17.91 -2.30
C PHE A 269 -6.76 17.35 -2.15
N VAL A 270 -7.19 17.08 -0.91
CA VAL A 270 -8.48 16.47 -0.53
C VAL A 270 -8.64 15.00 -0.94
N PHE A 271 -8.27 14.62 -2.16
CA PHE A 271 -8.58 13.31 -2.72
C PHE A 271 -7.67 12.18 -2.19
N LEU A 272 -6.50 12.49 -1.63
CA LEU A 272 -5.50 11.52 -1.21
C LEU A 272 -5.12 11.68 0.27
N ARG A 273 -5.37 10.65 1.07
CA ARG A 273 -4.99 10.60 2.48
C ARG A 273 -3.64 9.92 2.67
N LEU A 274 -2.77 10.51 3.48
CA LEU A 274 -1.61 9.84 4.05
C LEU A 274 -1.99 9.31 5.44
N ASN A 275 -2.06 8.00 5.62
CA ASN A 275 -2.27 7.38 6.92
C ASN A 275 -0.93 7.15 7.63
N MET A 276 -0.76 7.78 8.78
CA MET A 276 0.46 7.73 9.59
C MET A 276 0.27 6.98 10.90
N THR A 277 -0.88 6.32 11.09
CA THR A 277 -1.19 5.59 12.33
C THR A 277 -0.15 4.51 12.61
N GLY A 278 0.19 3.72 11.58
CA GLY A 278 1.22 2.67 11.66
C GLY A 278 2.60 3.25 11.97
N PHE A 279 3.02 4.27 11.21
CA PHE A 279 4.27 4.99 11.45
C PHE A 279 4.37 5.54 12.87
N LYS A 280 3.38 6.30 13.33
CA LYS A 280 3.33 6.88 14.69
C LYS A 280 3.44 5.81 15.77
N ALA A 281 2.70 4.70 15.62
CA ALA A 281 2.77 3.59 16.57
C ALA A 281 4.18 2.96 16.62
N SER A 282 4.80 2.74 15.47
CA SER A 282 6.17 2.20 15.38
C SER A 282 7.22 3.14 15.98
N VAL A 283 7.12 4.45 15.74
CA VAL A 283 8.04 5.43 16.34
C VAL A 283 7.84 5.51 17.87
N LEU A 284 6.59 5.50 18.36
CA LEU A 284 6.31 5.43 19.79
C LEU A 284 6.88 4.16 20.42
N ASN A 285 6.82 3.03 19.72
CA ASN A 285 7.45 1.79 20.16
C ASN A 285 8.98 1.92 20.23
N GLN A 286 9.62 2.58 19.26
CA GLN A 286 11.07 2.86 19.31
C GLN A 286 11.45 3.65 20.55
N VAL A 287 10.74 4.76 20.83
CA VAL A 287 10.98 5.55 22.04
C VAL A 287 10.71 4.74 23.31
N GLY A 288 9.66 3.90 23.30
CA GLY A 288 9.38 2.97 24.39
C GLY A 288 10.54 2.01 24.68
N GLN A 289 11.17 1.47 23.63
CA GLN A 289 12.36 0.63 23.76
C GLN A 289 13.55 1.40 24.34
N TRP A 290 13.78 2.66 23.92
CA TRP A 290 14.82 3.51 24.51
C TRP A 290 14.60 3.77 26.00
N ILE A 291 13.38 4.13 26.39
CA ILE A 291 13.01 4.32 27.81
C ILE A 291 13.21 3.02 28.59
N SER A 292 12.78 1.88 28.02
CA SER A 292 12.92 0.57 28.65
C SER A 292 14.39 0.19 28.86
N LEU A 293 15.25 0.44 27.88
CA LEU A 293 16.69 0.19 27.95
C LEU A 293 17.32 0.86 29.17
N PHE A 294 17.12 2.18 29.32
CA PHE A 294 17.67 2.93 30.45
C PHE A 294 17.07 2.50 31.78
N LYS A 295 15.77 2.20 31.84
CA LYS A 295 15.13 1.69 33.06
C LYS A 295 15.67 0.32 33.47
N MET A 296 15.76 -0.63 32.53
CA MET A 296 16.26 -1.97 32.83
C MET A 296 17.72 -1.94 33.27
N ASP A 297 18.55 -1.13 32.62
CA ASP A 297 19.95 -0.97 33.00
C ASP A 297 20.10 -0.42 34.42
N LEU A 298 19.31 0.61 34.77
CA LEU A 298 19.28 1.15 36.12
C LEU A 298 18.80 0.12 37.15
N ILE A 299 17.75 -0.65 36.84
CA ILE A 299 17.24 -1.72 37.71
C ILE A 299 18.30 -2.79 37.92
N ASN A 300 19.01 -3.20 36.87
CA ASN A 300 20.06 -4.21 36.96
C ASN A 300 21.22 -3.73 37.83
N ARG A 301 21.64 -2.47 37.70
CA ARG A 301 22.62 -1.85 38.60
C ARG A 301 22.18 -1.94 40.06
N VAL A 302 20.96 -1.50 40.37
CA VAL A 302 20.45 -1.52 41.76
C VAL A 302 20.39 -2.94 42.31
N LYS A 303 19.92 -3.91 41.53
CA LYS A 303 19.88 -5.32 41.93
C LYS A 303 21.28 -5.89 42.19
N ASN A 304 22.26 -5.58 41.34
CA ASN A 304 23.63 -6.06 41.51
C ASN A 304 24.28 -5.44 42.76
N SER A 305 24.15 -4.14 42.98
CA SER A 305 24.69 -3.50 44.19
C SER A 305 24.04 -4.00 45.48
N LEU A 306 22.72 -4.30 45.47
CA LEU A 306 22.06 -4.93 46.62
C LEU A 306 22.56 -6.35 46.88
N LYS A 307 22.83 -7.10 45.81
CA LYS A 307 23.39 -8.45 45.91
C LYS A 307 24.82 -8.42 46.47
N GLU A 308 25.68 -7.57 45.94
CA GLU A 308 27.04 -7.36 46.45
C GLU A 308 27.04 -6.94 47.92
N LEU A 309 26.13 -6.05 48.32
CA LEU A 309 25.97 -5.67 49.73
C LEU A 309 25.52 -6.85 50.59
N GLN A 310 24.57 -7.66 50.11
CA GLN A 310 24.11 -8.85 50.83
C GLN A 310 25.24 -9.88 50.98
N ASP A 311 26.01 -10.10 49.92
CA ASP A 311 27.15 -11.02 49.92
C ASP A 311 28.23 -10.52 50.90
N PHE A 312 28.53 -9.22 50.91
CA PHE A 312 29.43 -8.59 51.88
C PHE A 312 28.96 -8.75 53.33
N VAL A 313 27.66 -8.53 53.60
CA VAL A 313 27.09 -8.73 54.95
C VAL A 313 27.15 -10.19 55.37
N ASN A 314 26.93 -11.13 54.45
CA ASN A 314 27.04 -12.55 54.74
C ASN A 314 28.49 -12.95 55.04
N GLU A 315 29.46 -12.43 54.28
CA GLU A 315 30.90 -12.67 54.52
C GLU A 315 31.39 -12.04 55.82
N ALA A 316 30.90 -10.85 56.18
CA ALA A 316 31.29 -10.15 57.41
C ALA A 316 30.65 -10.73 58.70
N ASN A 317 29.59 -11.56 58.56
CA ASN A 317 28.92 -12.25 59.67
C ASN A 317 29.47 -13.68 59.89
N ILE A 318 30.52 -14.09 59.17
CA ILE A 318 31.30 -15.33 59.40
C ILE A 318 32.47 -15.03 60.32
#